data_AF-A0A2E1AJI4-F1
#
_entry.id   AF-A0A2E1AJI4-F1
#
_cell.length_a   1.000
_cell.length_b   1.000
_cell.length_c   1.000
_cell.angle_alpha   90.00
_cell.angle_beta   90.00
_cell.angle_gamma   90.00
#
_symmetry.space_group_name_H-M   'P 1'
#
loop_
_entity.id
_entity.type
_entity.pdbx_description
1 polymer ?
#
loop_
_entity_poly.entity_id
_entity_poly.type
_entity_poly.pdbx_seq_one_letter_code
_entity_poly.pdbx_strand_id
1 'polypeptide(L)'
;MSERQTILAGPNGHKTKEVAELFNIAEPTVRAWSNEFADYLSLDANPGEKRTRYYNQGDVRVLALVTEMKAQGKTVEDIHASLKAGVRGDVDSAIEASQQRPQSLEQAMMFIQQLAGRVDTLETENTELQSQLTEWRDKANRLQGQIDADAKREKLTHEDVIALQREIAVLEYKLEQATKGGDA
;
A
#
# COMPACT_ATOMS: atom_id res chain seq x y z
N MET A 1 18.01 6.82 -19.85
CA MET A 1 16.89 7.76 -20.08
C MET A 1 16.16 7.27 -21.32
N SER A 2 14.87 7.01 -21.19
CA SER A 2 14.11 6.11 -22.09
C SER A 2 13.76 6.78 -23.42
N GLU A 3 14.16 6.15 -24.54
CA GLU A 3 13.95 6.58 -25.94
C GLU A 3 12.48 6.67 -26.39
N ARG A 4 11.51 6.53 -25.48
CA ARG A 4 10.08 6.70 -25.79
C ARG A 4 9.56 8.13 -25.67
N GLN A 5 10.37 9.07 -25.17
CA GLN A 5 9.98 10.48 -25.02
C GLN A 5 9.91 11.28 -26.33
N THR A 6 10.32 10.71 -27.47
CA THR A 6 10.56 11.47 -28.71
C THR A 6 9.60 11.12 -29.86
N ILE A 7 8.67 10.18 -29.71
CA ILE A 7 7.74 9.85 -30.80
C ILE A 7 6.37 10.47 -30.49
N LEU A 8 5.89 11.34 -31.39
CA LEU A 8 4.51 11.86 -31.55
C LEU A 8 4.19 13.32 -31.18
N ALA A 9 5.14 14.26 -31.15
CA ALA A 9 4.79 15.68 -31.30
C ALA A 9 4.95 16.10 -32.77
N GLY A 10 3.88 16.00 -33.57
CA GLY A 10 3.83 16.78 -34.80
C GLY A 10 3.96 18.28 -34.47
N PRO A 11 4.40 19.14 -35.41
CA PRO A 11 4.63 20.58 -35.15
C PRO A 11 3.41 21.36 -34.62
N ASN A 12 2.22 20.73 -34.56
CA ASN A 12 0.95 21.31 -34.16
C ASN A 12 0.27 20.62 -32.95
N GLY A 13 0.95 19.71 -32.22
CA GLY A 13 0.34 18.95 -31.10
C GLY A 13 -0.45 17.71 -31.54
N HIS A 14 -1.11 17.03 -30.59
CA HIS A 14 -1.84 15.78 -30.82
C HIS A 14 -3.23 16.02 -31.40
N LYS A 15 -3.70 15.15 -32.30
CA LYS A 15 -5.09 15.17 -32.77
C LYS A 15 -6.01 14.42 -31.81
N THR A 16 -7.32 14.65 -31.93
CA THR A 16 -8.34 13.94 -31.11
C THR A 16 -8.20 12.43 -31.18
N LYS A 17 -7.94 11.89 -32.38
CA LYS A 17 -7.72 10.46 -32.59
C LYS A 17 -6.51 9.94 -31.82
N GLU A 18 -5.40 10.67 -31.84
CA GLU A 18 -4.17 10.27 -31.15
C GLU A 18 -4.37 10.29 -29.62
N VAL A 19 -5.07 11.31 -29.09
CA VAL A 19 -5.41 11.37 -27.66
C VAL A 19 -6.39 10.25 -27.26
N ALA A 20 -7.35 9.93 -28.13
CA ALA A 20 -8.29 8.84 -27.95
C ALA A 20 -7.57 7.48 -27.88
N GLU A 21 -6.63 7.25 -28.80
CA GLU A 21 -5.77 6.06 -28.80
C GLU A 21 -4.85 6.01 -27.57
N LEU A 22 -4.28 7.15 -27.17
CA LEU A 22 -3.36 7.25 -26.03
C LEU A 22 -4.01 6.81 -24.71
N PHE A 23 -5.23 7.28 -24.45
CA PHE A 23 -5.97 6.97 -23.21
C PHE A 23 -7.02 5.87 -23.38
N ASN A 24 -7.02 5.21 -24.54
CA ASN A 24 -7.91 4.10 -24.84
C ASN A 24 -9.39 4.44 -24.58
N ILE A 25 -9.82 5.61 -25.09
CA ILE A 25 -11.18 6.15 -24.98
C ILE A 25 -11.70 6.52 -26.36
N ALA A 26 -13.02 6.60 -26.52
CA ALA A 26 -13.61 6.95 -27.81
C ALA A 26 -13.37 8.43 -28.16
N GLU A 27 -13.13 8.74 -29.45
CA GLU A 27 -12.98 10.13 -29.92
C GLU A 27 -14.13 11.08 -29.49
N PRO A 28 -15.42 10.66 -29.51
CA PRO A 28 -16.51 11.50 -29.02
C PRO A 28 -16.34 11.87 -27.54
N THR A 29 -15.80 10.98 -26.71
CA THR A 29 -15.51 11.24 -25.30
C THR A 29 -14.45 12.31 -25.14
N VAL A 30 -13.36 12.23 -25.91
CA VAL A 30 -12.31 13.28 -25.93
C VAL A 30 -12.92 14.63 -26.29
N ARG A 31 -13.78 14.69 -27.32
CA ARG A 31 -14.46 15.92 -27.74
C ARG A 31 -15.41 16.46 -26.67
N ALA A 32 -16.17 15.59 -26.00
CA ALA A 32 -17.06 15.96 -24.92
C ALA A 32 -16.27 16.56 -23.74
N TRP A 33 -15.19 15.89 -23.32
CA TRP A 33 -14.31 16.40 -22.27
C TRP A 33 -13.60 17.70 -22.66
N SER A 34 -13.26 17.88 -23.94
CA SER A 34 -12.68 19.13 -24.42
C SER A 34 -13.64 20.31 -24.35
N ASN A 35 -14.95 20.05 -24.41
CA ASN A 35 -15.95 21.08 -24.18
C ASN A 35 -16.16 21.32 -22.68
N GLU A 36 -16.27 20.25 -21.88
CA GLU A 36 -16.51 20.32 -20.44
C GLU A 36 -15.37 21.06 -19.70
N PHE A 37 -14.12 20.72 -20.05
CA PHE A 37 -12.92 21.21 -19.36
C PHE A 37 -12.21 22.31 -20.15
N ALA A 38 -12.92 23.02 -21.03
CA ALA A 38 -12.36 24.03 -21.92
C ALA A 38 -11.55 25.11 -21.18
N ASP A 39 -11.97 25.49 -19.97
CA ASP A 39 -11.31 26.50 -19.13
C ASP A 39 -9.87 26.13 -18.71
N TYR A 40 -9.52 24.84 -18.79
CA TYR A 40 -8.19 24.34 -18.40
C TYR A 40 -7.34 23.89 -19.59
N LEU A 41 -7.92 23.94 -20.79
CA LEU A 41 -7.30 23.52 -22.03
C LEU A 41 -6.86 24.73 -22.85
N SER A 42 -5.97 24.49 -23.80
CA SER A 42 -5.57 25.49 -24.78
C SER A 42 -6.72 25.83 -25.73
N LEU A 43 -6.64 27.02 -26.34
CA LEU A 43 -7.64 27.47 -27.32
C LEU A 43 -7.73 26.52 -28.53
N ASP A 44 -6.63 25.86 -28.89
CA ASP A 44 -6.57 24.92 -30.02
C ASP A 44 -7.20 23.56 -29.68
N ALA A 45 -7.32 23.21 -28.40
CA ALA A 45 -8.03 22.02 -27.94
C ALA A 45 -9.56 22.19 -28.03
N ASN A 46 -10.03 23.44 -27.97
CA ASN A 46 -11.44 23.79 -28.20
C ASN A 46 -11.62 25.01 -29.13
N PRO A 47 -11.28 24.88 -30.43
CA PRO A 47 -11.21 26.01 -31.36
C PRO A 47 -12.58 26.47 -31.89
N GLY A 48 -13.68 25.88 -31.41
CA GLY A 48 -15.03 26.15 -31.89
C GLY A 48 -15.42 25.37 -33.15
N GLU A 49 -16.52 25.78 -33.78
CA GLU A 49 -17.12 25.02 -34.88
C GLU A 49 -16.21 24.90 -36.12
N LYS A 50 -16.31 23.75 -36.79
CA LYS A 50 -15.66 23.45 -38.09
C LYS A 50 -14.13 23.57 -38.10
N ARG A 51 -13.49 23.63 -36.92
CA ARG A 51 -12.03 23.62 -36.78
C ARG A 51 -11.54 22.31 -36.17
N THR A 52 -10.35 21.90 -36.56
CA THR A 52 -9.69 20.70 -36.03
C THR A 52 -9.11 20.99 -34.65
N ARG A 53 -9.38 20.11 -33.69
CA ARG A 53 -8.82 20.17 -32.33
C ARG A 53 -7.39 19.66 -32.31
N TYR A 54 -6.51 20.41 -31.67
CA TYR A 54 -5.13 20.04 -31.40
C TYR A 54 -4.83 20.19 -29.91
N TYR A 55 -4.15 19.19 -29.34
CA TYR A 55 -3.85 19.13 -27.92
C TYR A 55 -2.34 19.24 -27.72
N ASN A 56 -1.91 20.26 -26.99
CA ASN A 56 -0.52 20.36 -26.58
C ASN A 56 -0.25 19.46 -25.36
N GLN A 57 1.00 19.44 -24.88
CA GLN A 57 1.38 18.61 -23.74
C GLN A 57 0.61 18.96 -22.45
N GLY A 58 0.30 20.24 -22.22
CA GLY A 58 -0.51 20.68 -21.08
C GLY A 58 -1.94 20.13 -21.15
N ASP A 59 -2.53 20.15 -22.34
CA ASP A 59 -3.86 19.60 -22.59
C ASP A 59 -3.92 18.09 -22.34
N VAL A 60 -2.90 17.36 -22.82
CA VAL A 60 -2.79 15.92 -22.59
C VAL A 60 -2.68 15.61 -21.10
N ARG A 61 -1.99 16.44 -20.30
CA ARG A 61 -1.92 16.26 -18.84
C ARG A 61 -3.23 16.57 -18.12
N VAL A 62 -4.02 17.52 -18.63
CA VAL A 62 -5.38 17.75 -18.14
C VAL A 62 -6.25 16.52 -18.41
N LEU A 63 -6.22 16.01 -19.65
CA LEU A 63 -7.00 14.83 -20.04
C LEU A 63 -6.52 13.55 -19.35
N ALA A 64 -5.23 13.43 -19.01
CA ALA A 64 -4.71 12.35 -18.16
C ALA A 64 -5.39 12.35 -16.78
N LEU A 65 -5.48 13.53 -16.13
CA LEU A 65 -6.15 13.65 -14.83
C LEU A 65 -7.64 13.32 -14.93
N VAL A 66 -8.32 13.83 -15.97
CA VAL A 66 -9.73 13.54 -16.21
C VAL A 66 -9.95 12.03 -16.35
N THR A 67 -9.09 11.36 -17.12
CA THR A 67 -9.15 9.91 -17.34
C THR A 67 -8.99 9.14 -16.04
N GLU A 68 -7.99 9.49 -15.24
CA GLU A 68 -7.71 8.86 -13.95
C GLU A 68 -8.87 9.04 -12.96
N MET A 69 -9.31 10.28 -12.77
CA MET A 69 -10.39 10.59 -11.82
C MET A 69 -11.73 9.97 -12.25
N LYS A 70 -12.00 9.88 -13.56
CA LYS A 70 -13.19 9.15 -14.06
C LYS A 70 -13.08 7.65 -13.83
N ALA A 71 -11.90 7.04 -13.97
CA ALA A 71 -11.70 5.64 -13.64
C ALA A 71 -11.90 5.36 -12.14
N GLN A 72 -11.60 6.32 -11.27
CA GLN A 72 -11.84 6.25 -9.83
C GLN A 72 -13.31 6.55 -9.43
N GLY A 73 -14.20 6.82 -10.40
CA GLY A 73 -15.60 7.15 -10.14
C GLY A 73 -15.84 8.55 -9.56
N LYS A 74 -14.89 9.47 -9.69
CA LYS A 74 -15.04 10.86 -9.23
C LYS A 74 -16.04 11.64 -10.09
N THR A 75 -16.71 12.61 -9.46
CA THR A 75 -17.69 13.44 -10.16
C THR A 75 -17.01 14.47 -11.04
N VAL A 76 -17.78 15.15 -11.89
CA VAL A 76 -17.24 16.21 -12.76
C VAL A 76 -16.76 17.40 -11.91
N GLU A 77 -17.50 17.71 -10.84
CA GLU A 77 -17.19 18.78 -9.88
C GLU A 77 -15.85 18.55 -9.17
N ASP A 78 -15.58 17.30 -8.75
CA ASP A 78 -14.30 16.92 -8.15
C ASP A 78 -13.13 17.17 -9.12
N ILE A 79 -13.33 16.86 -10.41
CA ILE A 79 -12.33 17.05 -11.45
C ILE A 79 -12.08 18.54 -11.68
N HIS A 80 -13.12 19.37 -11.76
CA HIS A 80 -12.98 20.82 -11.83
C HIS A 80 -12.23 21.39 -10.62
N ALA A 81 -12.55 20.91 -9.41
CA ALA A 81 -11.88 21.35 -8.19
C ALA A 81 -10.37 21.05 -8.24
N SER A 82 -9.99 19.84 -8.64
CA SER A 82 -8.58 19.44 -8.81
C SER A 82 -7.87 20.27 -9.88
N LEU A 83 -8.50 20.46 -11.04
CA LEU A 83 -7.91 21.24 -12.15
C LEU A 83 -7.73 22.71 -11.77
N LYS A 84 -8.69 23.29 -11.05
CA LYS A 84 -8.63 24.66 -10.51
C LYS A 84 -7.56 24.82 -9.43
N ALA A 85 -7.31 23.78 -8.63
CA ALA A 85 -6.19 23.72 -7.69
C ALA A 85 -4.82 23.59 -8.39
N GLY A 86 -4.79 23.49 -9.72
CA GLY A 86 -3.56 23.37 -10.50
C GLY A 86 -3.05 21.93 -10.63
N VAL A 87 -3.80 20.94 -10.13
CA VAL A 87 -3.44 19.52 -10.28
C VAL A 87 -3.49 19.14 -11.76
N ARG A 88 -2.52 18.32 -12.18
CA ARG A 88 -2.42 17.78 -13.54
C ARG A 88 -2.05 16.32 -13.44
N GLY A 89 -2.50 15.53 -14.42
CA GLY A 89 -2.27 14.10 -14.45
C GLY A 89 -0.84 13.77 -14.86
N ASP A 90 -0.43 12.56 -14.48
CA ASP A 90 0.72 11.89 -15.05
C ASP A 90 0.26 11.11 -16.30
N VAL A 91 0.86 11.44 -17.44
CA VAL A 91 0.48 10.87 -18.74
C VAL A 91 0.86 9.40 -18.80
N ASP A 92 2.05 9.04 -18.30
CA ASP A 92 2.55 7.67 -18.37
C ASP A 92 1.68 6.75 -17.50
N SER A 93 1.40 7.16 -16.26
CA SER A 93 0.50 6.43 -15.36
C SER A 93 -0.92 6.27 -15.95
N ALA A 94 -1.47 7.33 -16.55
CA ALA A 94 -2.79 7.28 -17.18
C ALA A 94 -2.83 6.34 -18.40
N ILE A 95 -1.75 6.27 -19.19
CA ILE A 95 -1.63 5.32 -20.31
C ILE A 95 -1.59 3.89 -19.79
N GLU A 96 -0.75 3.60 -18.79
CA GLU A 96 -0.64 2.27 -18.20
C GLU A 96 -1.98 1.77 -17.65
N ALA A 97 -2.69 2.62 -16.90
CA ALA A 97 -4.03 2.30 -16.40
C ALA A 97 -5.05 2.07 -17.54
N SER A 98 -4.89 2.78 -18.65
CA SER A 98 -5.77 2.66 -19.83
C SER A 98 -5.53 1.38 -20.63
N GLN A 99 -4.31 0.88 -20.66
CA GLN A 99 -3.97 -0.38 -21.33
C GLN A 99 -4.48 -1.60 -20.55
N GLN A 100 -4.64 -1.49 -19.24
CA GLN A 100 -5.19 -2.55 -18.39
C GLN A 100 -6.72 -2.63 -18.45
N ARG A 101 -7.40 -1.66 -19.07
CA ARG A 101 -8.87 -1.67 -19.18
C ARG A 101 -9.32 -2.64 -20.28
N PRO A 102 -10.19 -3.63 -19.97
CA PRO A 102 -10.71 -4.55 -20.95
C PRO A 102 -11.50 -3.80 -22.04
N GLN A 103 -11.20 -4.10 -23.31
CA GLN A 103 -11.77 -3.43 -24.48
C GLN A 103 -13.01 -4.14 -25.04
N SER A 104 -13.27 -5.35 -24.58
CA SER A 104 -14.44 -6.13 -24.95
C SER A 104 -15.09 -6.74 -23.71
N LEU A 105 -16.37 -7.07 -23.84
CA LEU A 105 -17.09 -7.80 -22.80
C LEU A 105 -16.38 -9.13 -22.48
N GLU A 106 -15.87 -9.82 -23.50
CA GLU A 106 -15.14 -11.07 -23.34
C GLU A 106 -13.85 -10.89 -22.53
N GLN A 107 -13.06 -9.86 -22.83
CA GLN A 107 -11.86 -9.52 -22.05
C GLN A 107 -12.23 -9.11 -20.62
N ALA A 108 -13.33 -8.39 -20.43
CA ALA A 108 -13.81 -8.00 -19.10
C ALA A 108 -14.20 -9.22 -18.28
N MET A 109 -14.88 -10.21 -18.89
CA MET A 109 -15.25 -11.46 -18.20
C MET A 109 -14.01 -12.27 -17.82
N MET A 110 -13.03 -12.41 -18.72
CA MET A 110 -11.76 -13.08 -18.39
C MET A 110 -11.01 -12.36 -17.25
N PHE A 111 -10.97 -11.02 -17.29
CA PHE A 111 -10.33 -10.23 -16.25
C PHE A 111 -11.03 -10.36 -14.89
N ILE A 112 -12.36 -10.33 -14.87
CA ILE A 112 -13.16 -10.58 -13.66
C ILE A 112 -12.88 -11.98 -13.11
N GLN A 113 -12.82 -13.00 -13.97
CA GLN A 113 -12.53 -14.37 -13.55
C GLN A 113 -11.12 -14.51 -12.96
N GLN A 114 -10.13 -13.85 -13.57
CA GLN A 114 -8.77 -13.82 -13.04
C GLN A 114 -8.69 -13.09 -11.69
N LEU A 115 -9.39 -11.96 -11.54
CA LEU A 115 -9.46 -11.23 -10.28
C LEU A 115 -10.15 -12.05 -9.20
N ALA A 116 -11.26 -12.73 -9.51
CA ALA A 116 -11.96 -13.59 -8.57
C ALA A 116 -11.05 -14.73 -8.05
N GLY A 117 -10.29 -15.39 -8.93
CA GLY A 117 -9.33 -16.42 -8.51
C GLY A 117 -8.19 -15.86 -7.65
N ARG A 118 -7.76 -14.63 -7.90
CA ARG A 118 -6.74 -13.97 -7.08
C ARG A 118 -7.26 -13.55 -5.71
N VAL A 119 -8.52 -13.13 -5.62
CA VAL A 119 -9.19 -12.86 -4.34
C VAL A 119 -9.25 -14.14 -3.51
N ASP A 120 -9.70 -15.25 -4.09
CA ASP A 120 -9.78 -16.55 -3.40
C ASP A 120 -8.40 -17.02 -2.89
N THR A 121 -7.36 -16.85 -3.71
CA THR A 121 -5.98 -17.16 -3.31
C THR A 121 -5.52 -16.29 -2.13
N LEU A 122 -5.75 -14.98 -2.21
CA LEU A 122 -5.38 -14.04 -1.15
C LEU A 122 -6.16 -14.28 0.15
N GLU A 123 -7.43 -14.65 0.06
CA GLU A 123 -8.24 -15.02 1.22
C GLU A 123 -7.70 -16.28 1.89
N THR A 124 -7.33 -17.30 1.10
CA THR A 124 -6.69 -18.51 1.61
C THR A 124 -5.36 -18.19 2.30
N GLU A 125 -4.48 -17.41 1.68
CA GLU A 125 -3.22 -16.99 2.30
C GLU A 125 -3.44 -16.19 3.59
N ASN A 126 -4.45 -15.32 3.62
CA ASN A 126 -4.77 -14.52 4.80
C ASN A 126 -5.23 -15.40 5.97
N THR A 127 -6.10 -16.37 5.71
CA THR A 127 -6.53 -17.34 6.74
C THR A 127 -5.36 -18.16 7.28
N GLU A 128 -4.44 -18.60 6.42
CA GLU A 128 -3.24 -19.33 6.84
C GLU A 128 -2.31 -18.45 7.69
N LEU A 129 -2.05 -17.21 7.27
CA LEU A 129 -1.24 -16.27 8.03
C LEU A 129 -1.86 -15.94 9.39
N GLN A 130 -3.19 -15.81 9.47
CA GLN A 130 -3.90 -15.62 10.73
C GLN A 130 -3.73 -16.85 11.65
N SER A 131 -3.84 -18.06 11.11
CA SER A 131 -3.59 -19.30 11.86
C SER A 131 -2.17 -19.32 12.42
N GLN A 132 -1.16 -19.04 11.60
CA GLN A 132 0.23 -18.97 12.05
C GLN A 132 0.44 -17.91 13.14
N LEU A 133 -0.16 -16.72 13.00
CA LEU A 133 -0.09 -15.67 14.03
C LEU A 133 -0.67 -16.14 15.37
N THR A 134 -1.78 -16.88 15.35
CA THR A 134 -2.35 -17.45 16.57
C THR A 134 -1.42 -18.48 17.20
N GLU A 135 -0.83 -19.37 16.41
CA GLU A 135 0.12 -20.38 16.89
C GLU A 135 1.37 -19.74 17.52
N TRP A 136 1.95 -18.73 16.86
CA TRP A 136 3.10 -18.01 17.39
C TRP A 136 2.78 -17.24 18.67
N ARG A 137 1.59 -16.64 18.74
CA ARG A 137 1.11 -15.98 19.97
C ARG A 137 0.96 -16.98 21.11
N ASP A 138 0.41 -18.16 20.85
CA ASP A 138 0.26 -19.20 21.87
C ASP A 138 1.61 -19.74 22.33
N LYS A 139 2.56 -19.95 21.42
CA LYS A 139 3.95 -20.31 21.76
C LYS A 139 4.61 -19.24 22.63
N ALA A 140 4.46 -17.96 22.28
CA ALA A 140 5.00 -16.85 23.06
C ALA A 140 4.39 -16.81 24.47
N ASN A 141 3.07 -16.98 24.61
CA ASN A 141 2.39 -17.03 25.89
C ASN A 141 2.87 -18.21 26.76
N ARG A 142 3.08 -19.39 26.15
CA ARG A 142 3.61 -20.55 26.87
C ARG A 142 5.03 -20.32 27.36
N LEU A 143 5.91 -19.78 26.52
CA LEU A 143 7.28 -19.45 26.89
C LEU A 143 7.32 -18.40 28.01
N GLN A 144 6.46 -17.38 27.93
CA GLN A 144 6.35 -16.38 28.99
C GLN A 144 5.91 -17.01 30.32
N GLY A 145 4.93 -17.91 30.30
CA GLY A 145 4.51 -18.64 31.49
C GLY A 145 5.61 -19.54 32.09
N GLN A 146 6.47 -20.13 31.24
CA GLN A 146 7.64 -20.88 31.70
C GLN A 146 8.68 -19.97 32.36
N ILE A 147 9.00 -18.84 31.73
CA ILE A 147 9.91 -17.82 32.28
C ILE A 147 9.43 -17.35 33.66
N ASP A 148 8.13 -17.06 33.81
CA ASP A 148 7.57 -16.60 35.08
C ASP A 148 7.63 -17.70 36.17
N ALA A 149 7.39 -18.96 35.79
CA ALA A 149 7.46 -20.10 36.70
C ALA A 149 8.90 -20.38 37.17
N ASP A 150 9.86 -20.33 36.25
CA ASP A 150 11.27 -20.53 36.56
C ASP A 150 11.82 -19.38 37.40
N ALA A 151 11.45 -18.13 37.11
CA ALA A 151 11.80 -16.98 37.95
C ALA A 151 11.25 -17.11 39.38
N LYS A 152 10.05 -17.68 39.55
CA LYS A 152 9.47 -17.95 40.88
C LYS A 152 10.24 -19.06 41.61
N ARG A 153 10.62 -20.13 40.91
CA ARG A 153 11.42 -21.22 41.47
C ARG A 153 12.80 -20.72 41.91
N GLU A 154 13.46 -19.92 41.08
CA GLU A 154 14.77 -19.34 41.38
C GLU A 154 14.73 -18.50 42.66
N LYS A 155 13.71 -17.64 42.81
CA LYS A 155 13.50 -16.87 44.05
C LYS A 155 13.36 -17.76 45.28
N LEU A 156 12.54 -18.82 45.20
CA LEU A 156 12.35 -19.74 46.32
C LEU A 156 13.66 -20.44 46.69
N THR A 157 14.39 -20.95 45.69
CA THR A 157 15.70 -21.58 45.94
C THR A 157 16.71 -20.60 46.51
N HIS A 158 16.66 -19.32 46.12
CA HIS A 158 17.53 -18.29 46.68
C HIS A 158 17.21 -18.02 48.15
N GLU A 159 15.92 -17.97 48.51
CA GLU A 159 15.48 -17.83 49.91
C GLU A 159 15.92 -19.03 50.77
N ASP A 160 15.80 -20.25 50.25
CA ASP A 160 16.26 -21.47 50.92
C ASP A 160 17.79 -21.46 51.13
N VAL A 161 18.55 -21.03 50.13
CA VAL A 161 20.02 -20.89 50.25
C VAL A 161 20.40 -19.89 51.34
N ILE A 162 19.71 -18.75 51.43
CA ILE A 162 19.92 -17.77 52.50
C ILE A 162 19.61 -18.38 53.87
N ALA A 163 18.52 -19.14 53.98
CA ALA A 163 18.15 -19.79 55.24
C ALA A 163 19.22 -20.81 55.68
N LEU A 164 19.68 -21.66 54.76
CA LEU A 164 20.73 -22.64 55.03
C LEU A 164 22.06 -21.97 55.41
N GLN A 165 22.44 -20.88 54.75
CA GLN A 165 23.64 -20.11 55.10
C GLN A 165 23.58 -19.57 56.53
N ARG A 166 22.40 -19.11 56.99
CA ARG A 166 22.20 -18.66 58.37
C ARG A 166 22.32 -19.82 59.36
N GLU A 167 21.74 -20.98 59.06
CA GLU A 167 21.86 -22.17 59.91
C GLU A 167 23.31 -22.64 60.03
N ILE A 168 24.05 -22.69 58.91
CA ILE A 168 25.47 -23.01 58.89
C ILE A 168 26.24 -22.05 59.80
N ALA A 169 26.04 -20.73 59.67
CA ALA A 169 26.73 -19.75 60.52
C ALA A 169 26.44 -19.96 62.02
N VAL A 170 25.20 -20.30 62.38
CA VAL A 170 24.83 -20.61 63.77
C VAL A 170 25.51 -21.90 64.26
N LEU A 171 25.59 -22.92 63.41
CA LEU A 171 26.25 -24.19 63.74
C LEU A 171 27.78 -24.02 63.87
N GLU A 172 28.40 -23.28 62.97
CA GLU A 172 29.83 -22.93 63.01
C GLU A 172 30.18 -22.21 64.31
N TYR A 173 29.37 -21.22 64.72
CA TYR A 173 29.55 -20.52 66.00
C TYR A 173 29.45 -21.47 67.21
N LYS A 174 28.47 -22.38 67.21
CA LYS A 174 28.30 -23.35 68.30
C LYS A 174 29.49 -24.32 68.39
N LEU A 175 30.00 -24.77 67.25
CA LEU A 175 31.19 -25.63 67.19
C LEU A 175 32.42 -24.90 67.74
N GLU A 176 32.61 -23.64 67.38
CA GLU A 176 33.74 -22.83 67.88
C GLU A 176 33.68 -22.58 69.40
N GLN A 177 32.48 -22.43 69.97
CA GLN A 177 32.29 -22.34 71.41
C GLN A 177 32.59 -23.68 72.12
N ALA A 178 32.16 -24.80 71.54
CA ALA A 178 32.41 -26.13 72.10
C ALA A 178 33.89 -26.51 72.08
N THR A 179 34.65 -26.09 71.08
CA THR A 179 36.11 -26.33 71.00
C THR A 179 36.89 -25.43 71.94
N LYS A 180 36.49 -24.16 72.12
CA LYS A 180 37.14 -23.24 73.09
C LYS A 180 36.84 -23.55 74.56
N GLY A 181 35.70 -24.17 74.85
CA GLY A 181 35.31 -24.58 76.21
C GLY A 181 35.91 -25.91 76.70
N GLY A 182 36.62 -26.65 75.84
CA GLY A 182 37.19 -27.96 76.15
C GLY A 182 38.66 -27.96 76.65
N ASP A 183 39.32 -26.79 76.66
CA ASP A 183 40.74 -26.62 77.01
C ASP A 183 40.98 -25.97 78.40
N ALA A 184 39.99 -26.02 79.31
CA ALA A 184 40.09 -25.54 80.70
C ALA A 184 39.95 -26.69 81.70
#